data_AF-A0AB37VB76-F1
#
_entry.id   AF-A0AB37VB76-F1
#
_cell.length_a   1.000
_cell.length_b   1.000
_cell.length_c   1.000
_cell.angle_alpha   90.00
_cell.angle_beta   90.00
_cell.angle_gamma   90.00
#
_symmetry.space_group_name_H-M   'P 1'
#
loop_
_entity.id
_entity.type
_entity.pdbx_description
1 polymer ?
#
loop_
_entity_poly.entity_id
_entity_poly.type
_entity_poly.pdbx_seq_one_letter_code
_entity_poly.pdbx_strand_id
1 'polypeptide(L)'
;MIKVFSDGTYQTNDESDGCTVTRLAIGEYLVEGCEGLNSDAAWGGIDGGFDIPTDRNKQPLIWLDYEVHADGSVLVKTYHRTHPTAPEFARNELQGINEGDPADIPHDQYISVRVQMPQNNIWNQRTAISEAPDSSAG
;
A
#
# COMPACT_ATOMS: atom_id res chain seq x y z
N MET A 1 5.05 -6.88 1.94
CA MET A 1 3.97 -5.92 2.30
C MET A 1 4.60 -4.69 2.94
N ILE A 2 4.18 -3.51 2.49
CA ILE A 2 4.71 -2.22 2.93
C ILE A 2 3.59 -1.44 3.62
N LYS A 3 3.85 -0.88 4.80
CA LYS A 3 2.96 0.10 5.44
C LYS A 3 3.44 1.50 5.09
N VAL A 4 2.55 2.36 4.60
CA VAL A 4 2.85 3.76 4.23
C VAL A 4 2.11 4.70 5.18
N PHE A 5 2.83 5.68 5.74
CA PHE A 5 2.29 6.65 6.69
C PHE A 5 2.21 8.06 6.08
N SER A 6 1.51 8.98 6.76
CA SER A 6 1.13 10.28 6.20
C SER A 6 2.30 11.13 5.72
N ASP A 7 3.44 11.06 6.41
CA ASP A 7 4.65 11.85 6.17
C ASP A 7 5.59 11.19 5.15
N GLY A 8 5.23 10.03 4.61
CA GLY A 8 6.07 9.25 3.71
C GLY A 8 7.00 8.27 4.43
N THR A 9 6.99 8.22 5.77
CA THR A 9 7.64 7.11 6.48
C THR A 9 6.93 5.79 6.16
N TYR A 10 7.67 4.70 6.29
CA TYR A 10 7.17 3.38 5.90
C TYR A 10 7.81 2.25 6.71
N GLN A 11 7.15 1.08 6.69
CA GLN A 11 7.66 -0.16 7.27
C GLN A 11 7.54 -1.28 6.25
N THR A 12 8.63 -2.01 6.02
CA THR A 12 8.67 -3.22 5.18
C THR A 12 8.58 -4.47 6.06
N ASN A 13 8.10 -5.58 5.48
CA ASN A 13 8.37 -6.93 6.01
C ASN A 13 9.57 -7.57 5.28
N ASP A 14 9.99 -8.75 5.73
CA ASP A 14 11.13 -9.50 5.17
C ASP A 14 11.04 -9.72 3.65
N GLU A 15 9.83 -9.94 3.12
CA GLU A 15 9.60 -10.16 1.70
C GLU A 15 9.82 -8.88 0.88
N SER A 16 9.26 -7.75 1.35
CA SER A 16 9.43 -6.43 0.72
C SER A 16 10.70 -5.69 1.15
N ASP A 17 11.68 -6.42 1.71
CA ASP A 17 12.98 -5.84 2.02
C ASP A 17 13.64 -5.35 0.72
N GLY A 18 14.12 -4.10 0.74
CA GLY A 18 14.61 -3.38 -0.44
C GLY A 18 13.61 -2.45 -1.11
N CYS A 19 12.33 -2.43 -0.72
CA CYS A 19 11.41 -1.39 -1.17
C CYS A 19 11.62 -0.08 -0.41
N THR A 20 11.37 1.04 -1.09
CA THR A 20 11.39 2.38 -0.50
C THR A 20 10.10 3.13 -0.80
N VAL A 21 9.75 4.10 0.05
CA VAL A 21 8.61 4.98 -0.16
C VAL A 21 9.05 6.44 -0.08
N THR A 22 8.59 7.24 -1.05
CA THR A 22 8.85 8.67 -1.14
C THR A 22 7.52 9.41 -1.23
N ARG A 23 7.25 10.34 -0.31
CA ARG A 23 6.10 11.26 -0.43
C ARG A 23 6.44 12.37 -1.41
N LEU A 24 5.69 12.44 -2.52
CA LEU A 24 5.93 13.40 -3.61
C LEU A 24 5.14 14.70 -3.40
N ALA A 25 3.88 14.57 -2.99
CA ALA A 25 2.96 15.67 -2.75
C ALA A 25 1.91 15.28 -1.69
N ILE A 26 0.96 16.18 -1.40
CA ILE A 26 -0.17 15.86 -0.54
C ILE A 26 -0.95 14.71 -1.17
N GLY A 27 -1.04 13.60 -0.44
CA GLY A 27 -1.74 12.40 -0.89
C GLY A 27 -1.05 11.65 -2.02
N GLU A 28 0.24 11.88 -2.31
CA GLU A 28 0.98 11.15 -3.34
C GLU A 28 2.22 10.47 -2.76
N TYR A 29 2.27 9.14 -2.87
CA TYR A 29 3.33 8.30 -2.32
C TYR A 29 3.86 7.34 -3.39
N LEU A 30 5.14 7.45 -3.72
CA LEU A 30 5.80 6.59 -4.69
C LEU A 30 6.49 5.42 -3.97
N VAL A 31 6.12 4.20 -4.35
CA VAL A 31 6.73 2.95 -3.89
C VAL A 31 7.68 2.44 -4.96
N GLU A 32 8.93 2.20 -4.59
CA GLU A 32 10.01 1.76 -5.50
C GLU A 32 10.66 0.47 -5.01
N GLY A 33 11.42 -0.21 -5.87
CA GLY A 33 12.09 -1.47 -5.54
C GLY A 33 11.18 -2.72 -5.66
N CYS A 34 10.05 -2.59 -6.34
CA CYS A 34 9.11 -3.67 -6.63
C CYS A 34 8.80 -3.77 -8.14
N GLU A 35 8.13 -4.85 -8.54
CA GLU A 35 7.70 -5.12 -9.93
C GLU A 35 6.18 -4.86 -10.12
N GLY A 36 5.63 -3.94 -9.34
CA GLY A 36 4.20 -3.59 -9.33
C GLY A 36 3.44 -4.21 -8.15
N LEU A 37 2.12 -4.29 -8.29
CA LEU A 37 1.25 -4.89 -7.28
C LEU A 37 1.31 -6.41 -7.31
N ASN A 38 1.17 -7.03 -6.14
CA ASN A 38 1.08 -8.48 -6.06
C ASN A 38 -0.23 -8.95 -6.75
N SER A 39 -0.10 -9.84 -7.73
CA SER A 39 -1.20 -10.31 -8.59
C SER A 39 -2.03 -11.45 -8.01
N ASP A 40 -1.74 -11.90 -6.78
CA ASP A 40 -2.52 -12.94 -6.12
C ASP A 40 -3.93 -12.44 -5.74
N ALA A 41 -4.92 -12.93 -6.50
CA ALA A 41 -6.33 -12.62 -6.33
C ALA A 41 -6.88 -13.00 -4.94
N ALA A 42 -6.23 -13.90 -4.20
CA ALA A 42 -6.63 -14.27 -2.85
C ALA A 42 -6.44 -13.13 -1.82
N TRP A 43 -5.70 -12.08 -2.16
CA TRP A 43 -5.26 -11.07 -1.20
C TRP A 43 -5.63 -9.62 -1.53
N GLY A 44 -6.11 -9.34 -2.74
CA GLY A 44 -6.52 -7.99 -3.17
C GLY A 44 -7.70 -7.93 -4.13
N GLY A 45 -8.31 -9.08 -4.47
CA GLY A 45 -9.25 -9.13 -5.60
C GLY A 45 -8.60 -8.69 -6.91
N ILE A 46 -9.41 -8.37 -7.92
CA ILE A 46 -8.93 -7.89 -9.24
C ILE A 46 -8.24 -6.52 -9.15
N ASP A 47 -8.52 -5.74 -8.11
CA ASP A 47 -8.18 -4.31 -8.04
C ASP A 47 -6.89 -3.99 -7.25
N GLY A 48 -6.16 -5.03 -6.78
CA GLY A 48 -4.80 -4.89 -6.27
C GLY A 48 -4.70 -4.77 -4.74
N GLY A 49 -3.66 -5.37 -4.17
CA GLY A 49 -3.49 -5.64 -2.74
C GLY A 49 -3.25 -4.43 -1.84
N PHE A 50 -4.25 -3.56 -1.73
CA PHE A 50 -4.29 -2.45 -0.80
C PHE A 50 -5.22 -2.72 0.39
N ASP A 51 -4.86 -2.18 1.55
CA ASP A 51 -5.76 -2.01 2.68
C ASP A 51 -5.75 -0.55 3.12
N ILE A 52 -6.92 0.07 3.21
CA ILE A 52 -7.08 1.50 3.49
C ILE A 52 -7.62 1.76 4.90
N PRO A 53 -7.22 2.86 5.54
CA PRO A 53 -7.66 3.22 6.88
C PRO A 53 -9.19 3.34 6.99
N THR A 54 -9.76 2.80 8.08
CA THR A 54 -11.20 2.89 8.39
C THR A 54 -11.42 3.45 9.78
N ASP A 55 -12.55 4.13 9.98
CA ASP A 55 -12.97 4.65 11.28
C ASP A 55 -13.50 3.52 12.20
N ARG A 56 -13.90 3.90 13.42
CA ARG A 56 -14.51 2.97 14.40
C ARG A 56 -15.80 2.29 13.92
N ASN A 57 -16.46 2.86 12.90
CA ASN A 57 -17.69 2.35 12.29
C ASN A 57 -17.42 1.58 10.98
N LYS A 58 -16.15 1.28 10.65
CA LYS A 58 -15.73 0.63 9.41
C LYS A 58 -16.01 1.45 8.14
N GLN A 59 -16.10 2.77 8.28
CA GLN A 59 -16.19 3.69 7.16
C GLN A 59 -14.78 4.04 6.68
N PRO A 60 -14.45 3.87 5.38
CA PRO A 60 -13.13 4.24 4.88
C PRO A 60 -12.87 5.74 4.97
N LEU A 61 -11.67 6.11 5.39
CA LEU A 61 -11.32 7.51 5.66
C LEU A 61 -10.76 8.25 4.44
N ILE A 62 -10.36 7.51 3.41
CA ILE A 62 -9.79 8.03 2.17
C ILE A 62 -10.34 7.28 0.96
N TRP A 63 -10.26 7.91 -0.20
CA TRP A 63 -10.21 7.22 -1.49
C TRP A 63 -8.76 6.88 -1.82
N LEU A 64 -8.58 5.79 -2.57
CA LEU A 64 -7.28 5.37 -3.08
C LEU A 64 -7.41 5.19 -4.59
N ASP A 65 -6.47 5.80 -5.31
CA ASP A 65 -6.18 5.52 -6.72
C ASP A 65 -4.70 5.16 -6.83
N TYR A 66 -4.30 4.52 -7.93
CA TYR A 66 -2.90 4.17 -8.14
C TYR A 66 -2.51 4.09 -9.62
N GLU A 67 -1.22 4.24 -9.85
CA GLU A 67 -0.61 4.05 -11.16
C GLU A 67 0.62 3.15 -11.01
N VAL A 68 0.78 2.17 -11.91
CA VAL A 68 1.97 1.34 -11.98
C VAL A 68 2.80 1.83 -13.15
N HIS A 69 4.02 2.27 -12.87
CA HIS A 69 4.95 2.74 -13.88
C HIS A 69 5.62 1.55 -14.61
N ALA A 70 6.23 1.84 -15.76
CA ALA A 70 6.88 0.83 -16.59
C ALA A 70 8.08 0.13 -15.92
N ASP A 71 8.69 0.76 -14.91
CA ASP A 71 9.78 0.20 -14.10
C ASP A 71 9.29 -0.63 -12.91
N GLY A 72 7.97 -0.78 -12.74
CA GLY A 72 7.34 -1.51 -11.64
C GLY A 72 7.08 -0.67 -10.39
N SER A 73 7.53 0.59 -10.35
CA SER A 73 7.17 1.48 -9.23
C SER A 73 5.67 1.75 -9.21
N VAL A 74 5.12 1.93 -8.00
CA VAL A 74 3.69 2.14 -7.78
C VAL A 74 3.48 3.51 -7.16
N LEU A 75 2.79 4.39 -7.88
CA LEU A 75 2.35 5.69 -7.37
C LEU A 75 0.97 5.52 -6.72
N VAL A 76 0.91 5.66 -5.40
CA VAL A 76 -0.33 5.63 -4.62
C VAL A 76 -0.84 7.06 -4.45
N LYS A 77 -2.12 7.28 -4.77
CA LYS A 77 -2.80 8.57 -4.66
C LYS A 77 -3.97 8.46 -3.69
N THR A 78 -4.08 9.40 -2.76
CA THR A 78 -5.08 9.39 -1.71
C THR A 78 -5.88 10.69 -1.68
N TYR A 79 -7.18 10.55 -1.44
CA TYR A 79 -8.10 11.69 -1.46
C TYR A 79 -9.03 11.65 -0.24
N HIS A 80 -9.50 12.82 0.16
CA HIS A 80 -10.45 12.94 1.26
C HIS A 80 -11.77 12.25 0.93
N ARG A 81 -12.29 11.47 1.90
CA ARG A 81 -13.54 10.74 1.77
C ARG A 81 -14.48 11.05 2.92
N THR A 82 -15.65 11.55 2.58
CA THR A 82 -16.75 11.93 3.44
C THR A 82 -17.89 10.91 3.32
N HIS A 83 -18.74 10.87 4.33
CA HIS A 83 -19.89 9.99 4.39
C HIS A 83 -21.16 10.82 4.67
N PRO A 84 -21.73 11.50 3.65
CA PRO A 84 -22.82 12.46 3.86
C PRO A 84 -24.11 11.84 4.44
N THR A 85 -24.28 10.53 4.29
CA THR A 85 -25.40 9.76 4.85
C THR A 85 -25.20 9.38 6.32
N ALA A 86 -23.98 9.51 6.85
CA ALA A 86 -23.69 9.26 8.26
C ALA A 86 -24.15 10.43 9.15
N PRO A 87 -24.35 10.19 10.46
CA PRO A 87 -24.51 11.26 11.45
C PRO A 87 -23.33 12.24 11.38
N GLU A 88 -23.56 13.53 11.66
CA GLU A 88 -22.57 14.62 11.54
C GLU A 88 -21.21 14.27 12.17
N PHE A 89 -21.19 13.66 13.36
CA PHE A 89 -19.97 13.26 14.05
C PHE A 89 -19.17 12.13 13.38
N ALA A 90 -19.74 11.46 12.39
CA ALA A 90 -19.19 10.29 11.69
C ALA A 90 -19.04 10.51 10.18
N ARG A 91 -19.25 11.73 9.68
CA ARG A 91 -19.15 12.03 8.24
C ARG A 91 -17.73 12.15 7.73
N ASN A 92 -16.74 12.20 8.63
CA ASN A 92 -15.35 12.47 8.28
C ASN A 92 -15.21 13.80 7.51
N GLU A 93 -15.93 14.86 7.90
CA GLU A 93 -15.78 16.18 7.28
C GLU A 93 -14.57 16.91 7.86
N LEU A 94 -13.67 17.41 7.00
CA LEU A 94 -12.52 18.23 7.39
C LEU A 94 -12.70 19.68 6.93
N GLN A 95 -12.32 20.62 7.80
CA GLN A 95 -12.45 22.04 7.46
C GLN A 95 -11.51 22.41 6.30
N GLY A 96 -12.08 22.91 5.21
CA GLY A 96 -11.32 23.40 4.05
C GLY A 96 -10.83 22.31 3.09
N ILE A 97 -11.32 21.07 3.24
CA ILE A 97 -11.02 19.95 2.33
C ILE A 97 -12.36 19.34 1.90
N ASN A 98 -12.59 19.25 0.60
CA ASN A 98 -13.81 18.69 0.03
C ASN A 98 -13.66 17.20 -0.24
N GLU A 99 -14.80 16.53 -0.43
CA GLU A 99 -14.86 15.17 -0.98
C GLU A 99 -14.04 15.06 -2.27
N GLY A 100 -13.08 14.13 -2.29
CA GLY A 100 -12.23 13.88 -3.46
C GLY A 100 -11.06 14.85 -3.64
N ASP A 101 -10.85 15.83 -2.75
CA ASP A 101 -9.63 16.65 -2.76
C ASP A 101 -8.41 15.80 -2.35
N PRO A 102 -7.22 16.03 -2.92
CA PRO A 102 -6.00 15.34 -2.49
C PRO A 102 -5.76 15.52 -0.99
N ALA A 103 -5.54 14.42 -0.29
CA ALA A 103 -5.35 14.43 1.15
C ALA A 103 -4.40 13.32 1.57
N ASP A 104 -3.49 13.62 2.49
CA ASP A 104 -2.58 12.61 3.06
C ASP A 104 -3.34 11.55 3.87
N ILE A 105 -2.66 10.43 4.10
CA ILE A 105 -3.12 9.37 4.99
C ILE A 105 -3.36 9.97 6.40
N PRO A 106 -4.42 9.59 7.14
CA PRO A 106 -4.62 10.08 8.51
C PRO A 106 -3.39 9.80 9.39
N HIS A 107 -2.95 10.79 10.18
CA HIS A 107 -1.66 10.79 10.90
C HIS A 107 -1.36 9.55 11.77
N ASP A 108 -2.37 8.93 12.35
CA ASP A 108 -2.22 7.74 13.22
C ASP A 108 -2.54 6.42 12.51
N GLN A 109 -2.64 6.44 11.18
CA GLN A 109 -2.99 5.29 10.37
C GLN A 109 -2.02 5.10 9.21
N TYR A 110 -2.19 3.99 8.50
CA TYR A 110 -1.35 3.64 7.36
C TYR A 110 -2.19 2.99 6.27
N ILE A 111 -1.68 3.05 5.04
CA ILE A 111 -2.11 2.17 3.95
C ILE A 111 -1.19 0.97 3.93
N SER A 112 -1.74 -0.23 3.75
CA SER A 112 -0.93 -1.41 3.43
C SER A 112 -0.87 -1.57 1.92
N VAL A 113 0.33 -1.66 1.36
CA VAL A 113 0.59 -1.92 -0.05
C VAL A 113 1.25 -3.29 -0.18
N ARG A 114 0.65 -4.20 -0.94
CA ARG A 114 1.24 -5.49 -1.27
C ARG A 114 1.82 -5.42 -2.67
N VAL A 115 3.13 -5.53 -2.73
CA VAL A 115 3.91 -5.43 -3.95
C VAL A 115 4.43 -6.79 -4.38
N GLN A 116 4.65 -6.94 -5.69
CA GLN A 116 5.39 -8.06 -6.24
C GLN A 116 6.89 -7.74 -6.15
N MET A 117 7.67 -8.68 -5.62
CA MET A 117 9.11 -8.48 -5.47
C MET A 117 9.89 -9.16 -6.61
N PRO A 118 11.00 -8.56 -7.08
CA PRO A 118 11.89 -9.20 -8.03
C PRO A 118 12.37 -10.57 -7.53
N GLN A 119 12.40 -11.57 -8.41
CA GLN A 119 12.83 -12.95 -8.06
C GLN A 119 14.27 -13.03 -7.55
N ASN A 120 15.12 -12.06 -7.91
CA ASN A 120 16.49 -11.97 -7.45
C ASN A 120 16.66 -11.21 -6.12
N ASN A 121 15.57 -10.83 -5.44
CA ASN A 121 15.69 -10.24 -4.11
C ASN A 121 16.21 -11.29 -3.09
N ILE A 122 16.83 -10.80 -2.01
CA ILE A 122 17.51 -11.64 -1.02
C ILE A 122 16.55 -12.65 -0.37
N TRP A 123 15.29 -12.26 -0.20
CA TRP A 123 14.26 -13.12 0.37
C TRP A 123 13.90 -14.28 -0.56
N ASN A 124 13.56 -14.02 -1.83
CA ASN A 124 13.24 -15.03 -2.84
C ASN A 124 14.41 -16.00 -3.05
N GLN A 125 15.65 -15.49 -3.05
CA GLN A 125 16.85 -16.31 -3.14
C GLN A 125 16.98 -17.27 -1.95
N ARG A 126 16.75 -16.78 -0.72
CA ARG A 126 16.81 -17.61 0.48
C ARG A 126 15.74 -18.71 0.46
N THR A 127 14.51 -18.36 0.10
CA THR A 127 13.40 -19.33 -0.01
C THR A 127 13.71 -20.40 -1.05
N ALA A 128 14.18 -20.02 -2.25
CA ALA A 128 14.54 -20.96 -3.31
C ALA A 128 15.70 -21.90 -2.92
N ILE A 129 16.67 -21.43 -2.13
CA ILE A 129 17.76 -22.28 -1.61
C ILE A 129 17.24 -23.29 -0.58
N SER A 130 16.30 -22.90 0.29
CA SER A 130 15.71 -23.81 1.27
C SER A 130 14.74 -24.85 0.68
N GLU A 131 14.18 -24.59 -0.51
CA GLU A 131 13.25 -25.50 -1.19
C GLU A 131 13.93 -26.44 -2.20
N ALA A 132 15.25 -26.29 -2.43
CA ALA A 132 16.00 -27.21 -3.27
C ALA A 132 16.03 -28.61 -2.62
N PRO A 133 15.58 -29.68 -3.33
CA PRO A 133 15.62 -31.02 -2.78
C PRO A 133 17.08 -31.44 -2.52
N ASP A 134 17.31 -32.00 -1.33
CA ASP A 134 18.60 -32.53 -0.91
C ASP A 134 19.09 -33.57 -1.93
N SER A 135 20.13 -33.23 -2.69
CA SER A 135 20.76 -34.13 -3.66
C SER A 135 21.67 -35.18 -2.99
N SER A 136 21.61 -35.28 -1.66
CA SER A 136 22.31 -36.25 -0.84
C SER A 136 21.54 -37.58 -0.73
N ALA A 137 21.19 -38.17 -1.88
CA ALA A 137 20.77 -39.57 -1.96
C ALA A 137 21.45 -40.21 -3.18
N GLY A 138 22.77 -40.38 -3.06
CA GLY A 138 23.59 -41.24 -3.92
C GLY A 138 23.84 -42.60 -3.25
#